data_AF-A0A9D2TA56-F1
#
_entry.id   AF-A0A9D2TA56-F1
#
_cell.length_a   1.000
_cell.length_b   1.000
_cell.length_c   1.000
_cell.angle_alpha   90.00
_cell.angle_beta   90.00
_cell.angle_gamma   90.00
#
_symmetry.space_group_name_H-M   'P 1'
#
loop_
_entity.id
_entity.type
_entity.pdbx_description
1 polymer ?
#
loop_
_entity_poly.entity_id
_entity_poly.type
_entity_poly.pdbx_seq_one_letter_code
_entity_poly.pdbx_strand_id
1 'polypeptide(L)'
;MEFTAEWLPEAQLWETKNYGRYDEVDYIRTFLGRDQAYIPVKNVLIFETAKGHYRANPFMKQTVDSLHYNQIEIIAFDQGELGGEDDYRNILSQCGYPYIEKFAIPSSFGKKNCGFKFFQAAVETYSPGKKKYGMISNTIVPFAMAKHVDFLMYTSPDLYPQRYYLGRKTREEERTFENFINEQLFNGTVKESRGYHFGYAFEGILMYAFCQFLKKRMKEENASRIYFTAASGTAFQAYSMLYPEDELETLYAWSQTRRDGELEQYMKNRKEKKGIIGDFSLDQDWKSYLESQMGERLLVVNLQDLFQPENVKKYGNVIDQAVSMVQENNFFVAEYKNGLPVWGQKKTGIRKLRNGQEIQRGMMGFVTQFDAFRKQTGWEKTVCGKEDVRFIGRVLKYAFNEGQRKKRHMKPAQALIQSRAAKWGVRQLKKIYRRIRKR
;
A
#
# COMPACT_ATOMS: atom_id res chain seq x y z
N MET A 1 -26.60 7.61 15.72
CA MET A 1 -25.17 7.97 15.53
C MET A 1 -24.94 8.11 14.04
N GLU A 2 -24.89 9.35 13.56
CA GLU A 2 -24.71 9.71 12.15
C GLU A 2 -23.29 9.37 11.68
N PHE A 3 -23.08 8.15 11.17
CA PHE A 3 -21.89 7.75 10.40
C PHE A 3 -21.98 8.30 8.96
N THR A 4 -22.35 9.58 8.84
CA THR A 4 -22.51 10.34 7.60
C THR A 4 -21.92 11.74 7.72
N ALA A 5 -20.85 11.91 8.49
CA ALA A 5 -19.79 12.80 8.06
C ALA A 5 -19.18 12.10 6.84
N GLU A 6 -19.73 12.31 5.65
CA GLU A 6 -19.13 13.28 4.75
C GLU A 6 -17.62 13.23 4.92
N TRP A 7 -17.03 12.23 4.27
CA TRP A 7 -15.82 12.43 3.52
C TRP A 7 -16.00 13.74 2.74
N LEU A 8 -15.68 14.86 3.39
CA LEU A 8 -15.96 16.21 2.91
C LEU A 8 -15.54 16.29 1.43
N PRO A 9 -16.37 16.89 0.56
CA PRO A 9 -16.03 17.11 -0.84
C PRO A 9 -14.63 17.76 -0.98
N GLU A 10 -14.26 18.59 0.00
CA GLU A 10 -13.01 19.35 0.02
C GLU A 10 -11.85 18.67 0.77
N ALA A 11 -12.10 17.61 1.55
CA ALA A 11 -11.04 16.88 2.23
C ALA A 11 -10.42 15.84 1.29
N GLN A 12 -9.65 16.29 0.31
CA GLN A 12 -8.67 15.41 -0.33
C GLN A 12 -7.69 14.97 0.76
N LEU A 13 -7.89 13.78 1.32
CA LEU A 13 -7.02 13.22 2.36
C LEU A 13 -5.55 13.15 1.92
N TRP A 14 -5.26 13.30 0.63
CA TRP A 14 -4.00 12.87 0.03
C TRP A 14 -3.36 13.88 -0.95
N GLU A 15 -4.09 14.89 -1.42
CA GLU A 15 -3.49 16.02 -2.16
C GLU A 15 -2.87 16.99 -1.16
N THR A 16 -1.74 16.61 -0.58
CA THR A 16 -0.94 17.60 0.12
C THR A 16 -0.33 18.54 -0.91
N LYS A 17 -0.59 19.85 -0.73
CA LYS A 17 0.07 21.03 -1.33
C LYS A 17 1.60 20.97 -1.51
N ASN A 18 2.25 19.88 -1.09
CA ASN A 18 3.70 19.68 -1.04
C ASN A 18 4.23 18.63 -2.05
N TYR A 19 3.39 17.88 -2.77
CA TYR A 19 3.86 16.96 -3.83
C TYR A 19 4.02 17.63 -5.19
N GLY A 20 3.90 18.96 -5.22
CA GLY A 20 3.91 19.71 -6.44
C GLY A 20 2.56 19.61 -7.12
N ARG A 21 2.09 20.76 -7.59
CA ARG A 21 0.92 20.88 -8.47
C ARG A 21 1.33 20.54 -9.91
N TYR A 22 2.36 19.71 -10.08
CA TYR A 22 2.99 19.47 -11.36
C TYR A 22 2.30 18.27 -11.98
N ASP A 23 1.28 18.58 -12.78
CA ASP A 23 0.76 17.64 -13.77
C ASP A 23 1.93 17.18 -14.67
N GLU A 24 1.84 16.00 -15.25
CA GLU A 24 2.80 15.43 -16.22
C GLU A 24 3.23 16.46 -17.29
N VAL A 25 2.30 17.35 -17.64
CA VAL A 25 2.46 18.48 -18.57
C VAL A 25 3.55 19.47 -18.14
N ASP A 26 3.73 19.75 -16.85
CA ASP A 26 4.73 20.70 -16.36
C ASP A 26 6.16 20.12 -16.41
N TYR A 27 6.29 18.80 -16.19
CA TYR A 27 7.57 18.10 -16.34
C TYR A 27 8.02 18.10 -17.80
N ILE A 28 7.12 17.76 -18.73
CA ILE A 28 7.40 17.76 -20.17
C ILE A 28 7.74 19.18 -20.63
N ARG A 29 6.96 20.20 -20.25
CA ARG A 29 7.23 21.61 -20.61
C ARG A 29 8.60 22.12 -20.20
N THR A 30 9.13 21.65 -19.07
CA THR A 30 10.44 22.10 -18.58
C THR A 30 11.59 21.55 -19.43
N PHE A 31 11.44 20.35 -19.98
CA PHE A 31 12.50 19.69 -20.75
C PHE A 31 12.28 19.71 -22.26
N LEU A 32 11.10 20.11 -22.74
CA LEU A 32 10.86 20.35 -24.16
C LEU A 32 11.86 21.39 -24.70
N GLY A 33 12.60 21.02 -25.75
CA GLY A 33 13.69 21.82 -26.33
C GLY A 33 15.06 21.64 -25.68
N ARG A 34 15.21 20.67 -24.77
CA ARG A 34 16.50 20.17 -24.27
C ARG A 34 16.95 18.95 -25.09
N ASP A 35 18.25 18.78 -25.19
CA ASP A 35 18.86 17.61 -25.84
C ASP A 35 18.98 16.43 -24.86
N GLN A 36 19.12 16.72 -23.56
CA GLN A 36 19.45 15.74 -22.53
C GLN A 36 18.75 15.98 -21.19
N ALA A 37 18.45 14.91 -20.47
CA ALA A 37 17.92 14.93 -19.11
C ALA A 37 18.74 14.03 -18.17
N TYR A 38 19.29 14.60 -17.10
CA TYR A 38 19.95 13.83 -16.04
C TYR A 38 18.95 13.46 -14.95
N ILE A 39 18.77 12.16 -14.72
CA ILE A 39 17.72 11.64 -13.84
C ILE A 39 18.32 10.57 -12.92
N PRO A 40 18.12 10.64 -11.59
CA PRO A 40 18.67 9.63 -10.70
C PRO A 40 17.90 8.33 -10.83
N VAL A 41 18.61 7.20 -10.79
CA VAL A 41 17.99 5.87 -10.82
C VAL A 41 17.15 5.70 -9.57
N LYS A 42 17.79 5.68 -8.39
CA LYS A 42 17.06 5.65 -7.12
C LYS A 42 16.36 6.99 -6.88
N ASN A 43 15.17 6.91 -6.27
CA ASN A 43 14.32 8.05 -5.91
C ASN A 43 13.63 8.77 -7.07
N VAL A 44 13.91 8.49 -8.35
CA VAL A 44 13.15 9.07 -9.48
C VAL A 44 12.77 8.02 -10.51
N LEU A 45 13.68 7.22 -11.06
CA LEU A 45 13.31 6.28 -12.13
C LEU A 45 12.64 5.01 -11.61
N ILE A 46 13.09 4.47 -10.48
CA ILE A 46 12.62 3.17 -9.97
C ILE A 46 12.31 3.20 -8.47
N PHE A 47 11.50 2.23 -8.03
CA PHE A 47 11.28 1.88 -6.63
C PHE A 47 11.79 0.47 -6.33
N GLU A 48 12.39 0.31 -5.15
CA GLU A 48 12.71 -0.98 -4.56
C GLU A 48 11.56 -1.42 -3.65
N THR A 49 10.75 -2.37 -4.15
CA THR A 49 9.54 -2.85 -3.48
C THR A 49 9.88 -3.87 -2.40
N ALA A 50 10.87 -4.71 -2.69
CA ALA A 50 11.55 -5.62 -1.78
C ALA A 50 13.04 -5.61 -2.15
N LYS A 51 13.91 -6.06 -1.25
CA LYS A 51 15.36 -6.07 -1.50
C LYS A 51 15.67 -6.78 -2.82
N GLY A 52 16.27 -6.07 -3.78
CA GLY A 52 16.61 -6.61 -5.10
C GLY A 52 15.45 -6.72 -6.10
N HIS A 53 14.24 -6.29 -5.73
CA HIS A 53 13.08 -6.25 -6.62
C HIS A 53 12.72 -4.80 -6.94
N TYR A 54 12.87 -4.45 -8.21
CA TYR A 54 12.69 -3.09 -8.69
C TYR A 54 11.51 -3.00 -9.66
N ARG A 55 10.80 -1.88 -9.59
CA ARG A 55 9.75 -1.51 -10.54
C ARG A 55 9.90 -0.07 -10.96
N ALA A 56 9.38 0.27 -12.14
CA ALA A 56 9.36 1.67 -12.59
C ALA A 56 8.66 2.53 -11.55
N ASN A 57 9.22 3.72 -11.31
CA ASN A 57 8.54 4.75 -10.59
C ASN A 57 7.34 5.20 -11.43
N PRO A 58 6.13 4.87 -10.98
CA PRO A 58 4.95 4.97 -11.82
C PRO A 58 4.50 6.44 -12.02
N PHE A 59 4.86 7.35 -11.11
CA PHE A 59 4.72 8.80 -11.30
C PHE A 59 5.63 9.38 -12.38
N MET A 60 6.77 8.75 -12.62
CA MET A 60 7.77 9.24 -13.55
C MET A 60 7.74 8.47 -14.86
N LYS A 61 7.11 7.28 -14.92
CA LYS A 61 7.13 6.40 -16.08
C LYS A 61 6.65 7.12 -17.33
N GLN A 62 5.44 7.69 -17.29
CA GLN A 62 4.87 8.41 -18.44
C GLN A 62 5.70 9.66 -18.81
N THR A 63 6.22 10.38 -17.82
CA THR A 63 7.08 11.54 -18.04
C THR A 63 8.37 11.13 -18.76
N VAL A 64 9.05 10.10 -18.29
CA VAL A 64 10.33 9.62 -18.83
C VAL A 64 10.13 8.96 -20.20
N ASP A 65 9.01 8.25 -20.41
CA ASP A 65 8.61 7.76 -21.73
C ASP A 65 8.40 8.91 -22.71
N SER A 66 7.75 9.98 -22.26
CA SER A 66 7.52 11.18 -23.07
C SER A 66 8.83 11.90 -23.41
N LEU A 67 9.78 11.99 -22.48
CA LEU A 67 11.11 12.55 -22.76
C LEU A 67 11.81 11.75 -23.87
N HIS A 68 11.80 10.42 -23.75
CA HIS A 68 12.37 9.54 -24.76
C HIS A 68 11.68 9.68 -26.13
N TYR A 69 10.34 9.71 -26.16
CA TYR A 69 9.57 9.91 -27.38
C TYR A 69 9.90 11.23 -28.09
N ASN A 70 10.20 12.28 -27.31
CA ASN A 70 10.64 13.57 -27.84
C ASN A 70 12.16 13.63 -28.12
N GLN A 71 12.83 12.48 -28.23
CA GLN A 71 14.25 12.34 -28.55
C GLN A 71 15.19 13.03 -27.55
N ILE A 72 14.74 13.22 -26.31
CA ILE A 72 15.58 13.74 -25.23
C ILE A 72 16.38 12.58 -24.65
N GLU A 73 17.70 12.65 -24.76
CA GLU A 73 18.59 11.59 -24.27
C GLU A 73 18.63 11.59 -22.74
N ILE A 74 18.29 10.45 -22.14
CA ILE A 74 18.26 10.31 -20.69
C ILE A 74 19.60 9.77 -20.21
N ILE A 75 20.21 10.49 -19.27
CA ILE A 75 21.44 10.09 -18.59
C ILE A 75 21.07 9.73 -17.15
N ALA A 76 21.02 8.43 -16.88
CA ALA A 76 20.72 7.93 -15.55
C ALA A 76 21.93 8.09 -14.62
N PHE A 77 21.73 8.48 -13.37
CA PHE A 77 22.82 8.55 -12.40
C PHE A 77 22.47 7.94 -11.05
N ASP A 78 23.46 7.40 -10.33
CA ASP A 78 23.25 6.85 -9.00
C ASP A 78 24.56 6.87 -8.20
N GLN A 79 24.47 6.71 -6.88
CA GLN A 79 25.63 6.62 -5.99
C GLN A 79 26.48 5.34 -6.26
N GLY A 80 25.91 4.35 -6.95
CA GLY A 80 26.61 3.11 -7.32
C GLY A 80 26.28 1.92 -6.41
N GLU A 81 25.15 1.98 -5.70
CA GLU A 81 24.79 0.96 -4.71
C GLU A 81 24.18 -0.32 -5.32
N LEU A 82 23.72 -0.26 -6.58
CA LEU A 82 23.06 -1.39 -7.27
C LEU A 82 24.01 -2.24 -8.13
N GLY A 83 25.31 -1.94 -8.13
CA GLY A 83 26.31 -2.64 -8.93
C GLY A 83 26.98 -1.76 -9.99
N GLY A 84 27.44 -2.39 -11.08
CA GLY A 84 28.05 -1.75 -12.23
C GLY A 84 27.02 -1.29 -13.27
N GLU A 85 27.48 -0.66 -14.36
CA GLU A 85 26.59 -0.10 -15.39
C GLU A 85 25.67 -1.16 -16.04
N ASP A 86 26.16 -2.40 -16.21
CA ASP A 86 25.35 -3.50 -16.74
C ASP A 86 24.23 -3.92 -15.79
N ASP A 87 24.45 -3.87 -14.48
CA ASP A 87 23.42 -4.14 -13.47
C ASP A 87 22.30 -3.10 -13.57
N TYR A 88 22.66 -1.81 -13.68
CA TYR A 88 21.69 -0.74 -13.88
C TYR A 88 20.91 -0.87 -15.18
N ARG A 89 21.57 -1.25 -16.27
CA ARG A 89 20.92 -1.49 -17.57
C ARG A 89 19.88 -2.60 -17.48
N ASN A 90 20.23 -3.72 -16.85
CA ASN A 90 19.33 -4.84 -16.65
C ASN A 90 18.12 -4.44 -15.79
N ILE A 91 18.36 -3.74 -14.67
CA ILE A 91 17.30 -3.27 -13.77
C ILE A 91 16.35 -2.30 -14.49
N LEU A 92 16.88 -1.30 -15.18
CA LEU A 92 16.05 -0.31 -15.89
C LEU A 92 15.25 -0.95 -17.03
N SER A 93 15.85 -1.88 -17.77
CA SER A 93 15.15 -2.64 -18.82
C SER A 93 13.97 -3.43 -18.23
N GLN A 94 14.16 -4.14 -17.12
CA GLN A 94 13.09 -4.84 -16.40
C GLN A 94 12.00 -3.90 -15.88
N CYS A 95 12.38 -2.67 -15.52
CA CYS A 95 11.45 -1.62 -15.09
C CYS A 95 10.73 -0.94 -16.27
N GLY A 96 10.95 -1.35 -17.52
CA GLY A 96 10.31 -0.76 -18.69
C GLY A 96 10.99 0.50 -19.22
N TYR A 97 12.27 0.70 -18.92
CA TYR A 97 13.12 1.74 -19.48
C TYR A 97 14.29 1.17 -20.32
N PRO A 98 14.03 0.30 -21.32
CA PRO A 98 15.09 -0.34 -22.08
C PRO A 98 15.95 0.65 -22.90
N TYR A 99 15.42 1.85 -23.16
CA TYR A 99 16.04 2.90 -23.95
C TYR A 99 17.03 3.80 -23.16
N ILE A 100 17.19 3.60 -21.85
CA ILE A 100 18.15 4.36 -21.04
C ILE A 100 19.50 3.65 -21.10
N GLU A 101 20.44 4.21 -21.87
CA GLU A 101 21.71 3.53 -22.17
C GLU A 101 22.94 4.13 -21.47
N LYS A 102 22.84 5.38 -21.01
CA LYS A 102 23.96 6.13 -20.41
C LYS A 102 23.81 6.20 -18.90
N PHE A 103 24.87 5.79 -18.21
CA PHE A 103 24.93 5.73 -16.75
C PHE A 103 26.06 6.60 -16.24
N ALA A 104 25.77 7.44 -15.26
CA ALA A 104 26.75 8.24 -14.54
C ALA A 104 26.85 7.74 -13.10
N ILE A 105 27.91 6.98 -12.81
CA ILE A 105 28.18 6.45 -11.46
C ILE A 105 29.52 7.05 -10.99
N PRO A 106 29.63 7.56 -9.74
CA PRO A 106 30.85 8.22 -9.26
C PRO A 106 32.15 7.45 -9.53
N SER A 107 32.13 6.13 -9.36
CA SER A 107 33.29 5.27 -9.60
C SER A 107 33.82 5.36 -11.04
N SER A 108 32.94 5.42 -12.05
CA SER A 108 33.30 5.58 -13.47
C SER A 108 34.03 6.90 -13.76
N PHE A 109 33.92 7.90 -12.87
CA PHE A 109 34.56 9.23 -13.00
C PHE A 109 35.67 9.46 -11.95
N GLY A 110 36.11 8.42 -11.25
CA GLY A 110 37.10 8.52 -10.17
C GLY A 110 36.62 9.40 -9.00
N LYS A 111 35.30 9.46 -8.76
CA LYS A 111 34.69 10.22 -7.66
C LYS A 111 34.15 9.26 -6.60
N LYS A 112 34.06 9.76 -5.36
CA LYS A 112 33.55 8.98 -4.21
C LYS A 112 32.02 9.05 -4.08
N ASN A 113 31.40 10.11 -4.57
CA ASN A 113 29.96 10.35 -4.41
C ASN A 113 29.39 11.28 -5.49
N CYS A 114 28.06 11.30 -5.58
CA CYS A 114 27.29 12.21 -6.43
C CYS A 114 27.33 13.66 -5.90
N GLY A 115 28.51 14.27 -5.91
CA GLY A 115 28.73 15.67 -5.54
C GLY A 115 28.94 16.60 -6.74
N PHE A 116 29.22 17.87 -6.48
CA PHE A 116 29.42 18.89 -7.52
C PHE A 116 30.46 18.49 -8.58
N LYS A 117 31.62 17.98 -8.14
CA LYS A 117 32.70 17.53 -9.04
C LYS A 117 32.35 16.30 -9.87
N PHE A 118 31.41 15.48 -9.39
CA PHE A 118 30.89 14.36 -10.16
C PHE A 118 29.97 14.86 -11.29
N PHE A 119 29.00 15.71 -10.98
CA PHE A 119 28.12 16.28 -12.00
C PHE A 119 28.89 17.08 -13.05
N GLN A 120 29.93 17.81 -12.63
CA GLN A 120 30.80 18.49 -13.57
C GLN A 120 31.45 17.51 -14.56
N ALA A 121 32.09 16.45 -14.07
CA ALA A 121 32.73 15.44 -14.93
C ALA A 121 31.71 14.72 -15.83
N ALA A 122 30.54 14.34 -15.29
CA ALA A 122 29.50 13.66 -16.05
C ALA A 122 28.92 14.54 -17.18
N VAL A 123 28.77 15.84 -16.96
CA VAL A 123 28.35 16.81 -17.99
C VAL A 123 29.44 17.02 -19.03
N GLU A 124 30.70 17.16 -18.62
CA GLU A 124 31.84 17.30 -19.55
C GLU A 124 31.98 16.07 -20.47
N THR A 125 31.72 14.86 -19.95
CA THR A 125 31.78 13.62 -20.73
C THR A 125 30.57 13.41 -21.63
N TYR A 126 29.34 13.60 -21.14
CA TYR A 126 28.13 13.23 -21.87
C TYR A 126 27.46 14.37 -22.63
N SER A 127 27.74 15.62 -22.26
CA SER A 127 27.20 16.83 -22.89
C SER A 127 28.28 17.71 -23.54
N PRO A 128 29.23 17.16 -24.32
CA PRO A 128 30.23 18.00 -24.99
C PRO A 128 29.55 18.93 -26.01
N GLY A 129 30.04 20.17 -26.13
CA GLY A 129 29.65 21.07 -27.23
C GLY A 129 28.35 21.86 -27.06
N LYS A 130 28.01 22.33 -25.85
CA LYS A 130 26.84 23.19 -25.55
C LYS A 130 25.46 22.55 -25.74
N LYS A 131 25.36 21.21 -25.66
CA LYS A 131 24.04 20.56 -25.56
C LYS A 131 23.22 21.19 -24.43
N LYS A 132 21.95 21.48 -24.69
CA LYS A 132 21.02 21.97 -23.68
C LYS A 132 20.57 20.80 -22.84
N TYR A 133 21.05 20.71 -21.61
CA TYR A 133 20.61 19.68 -20.68
C TYR A 133 19.72 20.26 -19.59
N GLY A 134 18.90 19.40 -19.02
CA GLY A 134 18.16 19.65 -17.79
C GLY A 134 18.37 18.51 -16.80
N MET A 135 17.95 18.71 -15.56
CA MET A 135 18.20 17.72 -14.51
C MET A 135 17.00 17.57 -13.56
N ILE A 136 16.72 16.36 -13.08
CA ILE A 136 15.62 16.07 -12.14
C ILE A 136 16.19 15.52 -10.84
N SER A 137 16.23 16.27 -9.75
CA SER A 137 16.53 15.77 -8.39
C SER A 137 16.56 16.92 -7.36
N ASN A 138 16.39 16.59 -6.09
CA ASN A 138 16.67 17.52 -4.99
C ASN A 138 18.16 17.66 -4.66
N THR A 139 18.98 16.63 -4.93
CA THR A 139 20.40 16.60 -4.54
C THR A 139 21.29 17.43 -5.48
N ILE A 140 20.79 17.72 -6.68
CA ILE A 140 21.51 18.43 -7.74
C ILE A 140 21.36 19.95 -7.64
N VAL A 141 20.44 20.45 -6.82
CA VAL A 141 20.03 21.86 -6.78
C VAL A 141 21.24 22.80 -6.66
N PRO A 142 22.23 22.57 -5.78
CA PRO A 142 23.40 23.44 -5.70
C PRO A 142 24.21 23.51 -7.00
N PHE A 143 24.34 22.39 -7.73
CA PHE A 143 25.04 22.34 -8.99
C PHE A 143 24.25 23.05 -10.10
N ALA A 144 22.96 22.74 -10.21
CA ALA A 144 22.09 23.30 -11.23
C ALA A 144 21.97 24.82 -11.10
N MET A 145 21.82 25.33 -9.87
CA MET A 145 21.82 26.78 -9.60
C MET A 145 23.15 27.43 -9.99
N ALA A 146 24.29 26.84 -9.62
CA ALA A 146 25.61 27.39 -9.92
C ALA A 146 25.96 27.39 -11.42
N LYS A 147 25.36 26.49 -12.19
CA LYS A 147 25.57 26.37 -13.65
C LYS A 147 24.44 26.95 -14.48
N HIS A 148 23.43 27.57 -13.86
CA HIS A 148 22.24 28.11 -14.52
C HIS A 148 21.55 27.09 -15.44
N VAL A 149 21.41 25.86 -14.95
CA VAL A 149 20.79 24.73 -15.66
C VAL A 149 19.35 24.60 -15.19
N ASP A 150 18.42 24.34 -16.11
CA ASP A 150 17.03 24.06 -15.75
C ASP A 150 16.95 22.77 -14.95
N PHE A 151 16.30 22.83 -13.79
CA PHE A 151 16.12 21.66 -12.93
C PHE A 151 14.72 21.58 -12.36
N LEU A 152 14.28 20.33 -12.17
CA LEU A 152 13.06 20.03 -11.43
C LEU A 152 13.39 19.32 -10.13
N MET A 153 12.69 19.76 -9.09
CA MET A 153 12.69 19.10 -7.80
C MET A 153 11.69 17.94 -7.86
N TYR A 154 12.19 16.71 -7.73
CA TYR A 154 11.34 15.55 -7.49
C TYR A 154 11.64 15.00 -6.11
N THR A 155 10.58 14.72 -5.36
CA THR A 155 10.68 14.00 -4.10
C THR A 155 9.77 12.81 -4.17
N SER A 156 10.36 11.63 -4.27
CA SER A 156 9.60 10.39 -4.29
C SER A 156 8.70 10.25 -3.03
N PRO A 157 7.51 9.66 -3.17
CA PRO A 157 6.63 9.31 -2.04
C PRO A 157 7.34 8.50 -0.94
N ASP A 158 8.31 7.65 -1.30
CA ASP A 158 9.08 6.80 -0.36
C ASP A 158 9.94 7.60 0.64
N LEU A 159 10.26 8.88 0.33
CA LEU A 159 10.94 9.84 1.20
C LEU A 159 9.98 10.53 2.19
N TYR A 160 8.68 10.28 2.05
CA TYR A 160 7.62 10.69 2.98
C TYR A 160 6.68 9.53 3.36
N PRO A 161 7.22 8.33 3.65
CA PRO A 161 6.41 7.13 3.81
C PRO A 161 5.56 7.19 5.10
N GLN A 162 6.07 7.95 6.09
CA GLN A 162 5.39 8.21 7.35
C GLN A 162 4.01 8.86 7.15
N ARG A 163 3.75 9.51 5.99
CA ARG A 163 2.47 10.19 5.74
C ARG A 163 1.29 9.27 5.50
N TYR A 164 1.50 8.01 5.10
CA TYR A 164 0.45 7.27 4.43
C TYR A 164 -0.18 6.16 5.26
N TYR A 165 0.59 5.34 5.99
CA TYR A 165 0.03 4.13 6.61
C TYR A 165 0.46 3.91 8.06
N LEU A 166 1.74 4.11 8.42
CA LEU A 166 2.21 4.16 9.80
C LEU A 166 3.30 5.23 9.92
N GLY A 167 3.13 6.16 10.86
CA GLY A 167 4.06 7.29 11.03
C GLY A 167 5.52 6.94 11.38
N ARG A 168 5.87 5.66 11.55
CA ARG A 168 7.22 5.21 11.88
C ARG A 168 7.53 3.85 11.24
N LYS A 169 8.55 3.83 10.37
CA LYS A 169 9.19 2.61 9.84
C LYS A 169 10.04 1.96 10.95
N THR A 170 9.50 1.00 11.69
CA THR A 170 10.27 0.34 12.76
C THR A 170 10.94 -0.95 12.31
N ARG A 171 10.34 -1.71 11.37
CA ARG A 171 10.82 -3.02 10.93
C ARG A 171 10.90 -3.16 9.42
N GLU A 172 11.65 -4.14 8.92
CA GLU A 172 11.88 -4.32 7.48
C GLU A 172 10.60 -4.72 6.74
N GLU A 173 9.83 -5.63 7.32
CA GLU A 173 8.56 -6.13 6.80
C GLU A 173 7.52 -4.99 6.67
N GLU A 174 7.49 -4.10 7.66
CA GLU A 174 6.64 -2.90 7.63
C GLU A 174 7.03 -1.97 6.48
N ARG A 175 8.33 -1.80 6.22
CA ARG A 175 8.81 -0.97 5.10
C ARG A 175 8.46 -1.58 3.75
N THR A 176 8.66 -2.89 3.60
CA THR A 176 8.33 -3.62 2.37
C THR A 176 6.83 -3.53 2.07
N PHE A 177 5.98 -3.77 3.08
CA PHE A 177 4.53 -3.60 2.94
C PHE A 177 4.14 -2.17 2.58
N GLU A 178 4.69 -1.17 3.27
CA GLU A 178 4.42 0.25 2.96
C GLU A 178 4.86 0.61 1.55
N ASN A 179 6.03 0.14 1.11
CA ASN A 179 6.52 0.39 -0.24
C ASN A 179 5.61 -0.27 -1.28
N PHE A 180 5.16 -1.51 -1.06
CA PHE A 180 4.20 -2.20 -1.92
C PHE A 180 2.88 -1.41 -2.04
N ILE A 181 2.26 -1.04 -0.91
CA ILE A 181 1.00 -0.26 -0.94
C ILE A 181 1.21 1.07 -1.64
N ASN A 182 2.30 1.77 -1.31
CA ASN A 182 2.57 3.07 -1.92
C ASN A 182 2.72 2.95 -3.43
N GLU A 183 3.47 1.96 -3.92
CA GLU A 183 3.63 1.75 -5.35
C GLU A 183 2.29 1.51 -6.04
N GLN A 184 1.44 0.63 -5.49
CA GLN A 184 0.19 0.26 -6.14
C GLN A 184 -0.86 1.38 -6.09
N LEU A 185 -0.95 2.11 -4.98
CA LEU A 185 -1.93 3.20 -4.82
C LEU A 185 -1.47 4.54 -5.38
N PHE A 186 -0.16 4.75 -5.46
CA PHE A 186 0.43 5.98 -5.93
C PHE A 186 1.17 5.72 -7.24
N ASN A 187 0.50 5.01 -8.16
CA ASN A 187 1.07 4.73 -9.46
C ASN A 187 0.91 5.88 -10.48
N GLY A 188 0.16 6.92 -10.17
CA GLY A 188 -0.09 8.05 -11.09
C GLY A 188 -0.93 7.68 -12.32
N THR A 189 -1.03 6.40 -12.68
CA THR A 189 -1.73 5.89 -13.86
C THR A 189 -3.20 5.56 -13.57
N VAL A 190 -3.59 5.41 -12.30
CA VAL A 190 -4.95 5.03 -11.92
C VAL A 190 -5.59 6.07 -10.99
N LYS A 191 -6.68 6.68 -11.44
CA LYS A 191 -7.53 7.56 -10.62
C LYS A 191 -8.51 6.73 -9.80
N GLU A 192 -8.05 6.24 -8.67
CA GLU A 192 -8.86 5.41 -7.78
C GLU A 192 -9.72 6.24 -6.80
N SER A 193 -10.85 5.67 -6.39
CA SER A 193 -11.73 6.33 -5.43
C SER A 193 -11.18 6.25 -4.00
N ARG A 194 -11.68 7.11 -3.13
CA ARG A 194 -11.31 7.07 -1.70
C ARG A 194 -11.69 5.75 -1.02
N GLY A 195 -12.83 5.16 -1.43
CA GLY A 195 -13.28 3.85 -0.97
C GLY A 195 -12.29 2.76 -1.38
N TYR A 196 -11.87 2.75 -2.66
CA TYR A 196 -10.87 1.82 -3.16
C TYR A 196 -9.55 1.91 -2.38
N HIS A 197 -9.01 3.12 -2.20
CA HIS A 197 -7.79 3.30 -1.41
C HIS A 197 -7.94 2.78 0.02
N PHE A 198 -9.10 3.02 0.64
CA PHE A 198 -9.34 2.55 2.00
C PHE A 198 -9.35 1.02 2.08
N GLY A 199 -10.11 0.40 1.18
CA GLY A 199 -10.18 -1.06 1.07
C GLY A 199 -8.82 -1.68 0.75
N TYR A 200 -8.05 -1.07 -0.14
CA TYR A 200 -6.73 -1.58 -0.55
C TYR A 200 -5.68 -1.47 0.56
N ALA A 201 -5.55 -0.29 1.17
CA ALA A 201 -4.49 -0.02 2.14
C ALA A 201 -4.74 -0.54 3.55
N PHE A 202 -6.01 -0.65 3.97
CA PHE A 202 -6.36 -0.92 5.36
C PHE A 202 -7.13 -2.23 5.55
N GLU A 203 -8.14 -2.51 4.73
CA GLU A 203 -8.98 -3.70 4.92
C GLU A 203 -8.47 -4.93 4.15
N GLY A 204 -7.79 -4.72 3.03
CA GLY A 204 -7.23 -5.78 2.20
C GLY A 204 -6.23 -6.63 2.98
N ILE A 205 -5.40 -6.01 3.82
CA ILE A 205 -4.44 -6.73 4.68
C ILE A 205 -5.16 -7.61 5.71
N LEU A 206 -6.26 -7.14 6.29
CA LEU A 206 -7.08 -7.93 7.22
C LEU A 206 -7.71 -9.12 6.51
N MET A 207 -8.26 -8.88 5.31
CA MET A 207 -8.89 -9.92 4.50
C MET A 207 -7.89 -11.00 4.06
N TYR A 208 -6.73 -10.59 3.54
CA TYR A 208 -5.65 -11.50 3.16
C TYR A 208 -5.17 -12.33 4.36
N ALA A 209 -5.03 -11.70 5.52
CA ALA A 209 -4.62 -12.38 6.75
C ALA A 209 -5.62 -13.45 7.19
N PHE A 210 -6.92 -13.14 7.12
CA PHE A 210 -7.97 -14.10 7.43
C PHE A 210 -7.98 -15.29 6.46
N CYS A 211 -7.81 -15.05 5.15
CA CYS A 211 -7.73 -16.13 4.16
C CYS A 211 -6.54 -17.07 4.43
N GLN A 212 -5.37 -16.51 4.73
CA GLN A 212 -4.18 -17.30 5.09
C GLN A 212 -4.40 -18.10 6.38
N PHE A 213 -5.06 -17.50 7.37
CA PHE A 213 -5.42 -18.17 8.60
C PHE A 213 -6.37 -19.36 8.36
N LEU A 214 -7.41 -19.18 7.53
CA LEU A 214 -8.31 -20.26 7.14
C LEU A 214 -7.58 -21.38 6.41
N LYS A 215 -6.69 -21.07 5.45
CA LYS A 215 -5.88 -22.07 4.74
C LYS A 215 -4.98 -22.86 5.70
N LYS A 216 -4.40 -22.19 6.69
CA LYS A 216 -3.61 -22.85 7.73
C LYS A 216 -4.48 -23.80 8.57
N ARG A 217 -5.64 -23.33 9.05
CA ARG A 217 -6.56 -24.15 9.84
C ARG A 217 -7.08 -25.35 9.08
N MET A 218 -7.39 -25.21 7.78
CA MET A 218 -7.78 -26.32 6.93
C MET A 218 -6.75 -27.45 6.92
N LYS A 219 -5.46 -27.09 6.80
CA LYS A 219 -4.36 -28.05 6.82
C LYS A 219 -4.20 -28.70 8.20
N GLU A 220 -4.25 -27.92 9.27
CA GLU A 220 -4.10 -28.42 10.65
C GLU A 220 -5.21 -29.41 11.03
N GLU A 221 -6.44 -29.14 10.61
CA GLU A 221 -7.61 -29.98 10.92
C GLU A 221 -7.82 -31.14 9.94
N ASN A 222 -7.01 -31.23 8.88
CA ASN A 222 -7.25 -32.10 7.73
C ASN A 222 -8.69 -31.96 7.19
N ALA A 223 -9.16 -30.72 7.12
CA ALA A 223 -10.49 -30.40 6.63
C ALA A 223 -10.53 -30.49 5.10
N SER A 224 -11.62 -31.03 4.55
CA SER A 224 -11.79 -31.14 3.09
C SER A 224 -12.52 -29.95 2.46
N ARG A 225 -13.17 -29.11 3.27
CA ARG A 225 -14.05 -28.04 2.79
C ARG A 225 -14.12 -26.87 3.78
N ILE A 226 -14.30 -25.66 3.23
CA ILE A 226 -14.63 -24.46 3.99
C ILE A 226 -16.06 -24.02 3.72
N TYR A 227 -16.73 -23.63 4.79
CA TYR A 227 -18.03 -23.03 4.80
C TYR A 227 -17.92 -21.58 5.24
N PHE A 228 -18.47 -20.64 4.48
CA PHE A 228 -18.52 -19.23 4.87
C PHE A 228 -19.94 -18.85 5.27
N THR A 229 -20.11 -18.14 6.38
CA THR A 229 -21.42 -17.57 6.72
C THR A 229 -21.86 -16.58 5.64
N ALA A 230 -23.18 -16.40 5.42
CA ALA A 230 -23.68 -15.47 4.41
C ALA A 230 -23.16 -14.03 4.59
N ALA A 231 -22.97 -13.60 5.85
CA ALA A 231 -22.36 -12.30 6.18
C ALA A 231 -20.87 -12.22 5.79
N SER A 232 -20.20 -13.36 5.59
CA SER A 232 -18.79 -13.48 5.21
C SER A 232 -18.57 -13.62 3.69
N GLY A 233 -19.55 -13.21 2.87
CA GLY A 233 -19.49 -13.36 1.41
C GLY A 233 -18.26 -12.73 0.75
N THR A 234 -17.76 -11.60 1.26
CA THR A 234 -16.52 -10.98 0.74
C THR A 234 -15.29 -11.81 1.06
N ALA A 235 -15.26 -12.47 2.23
CA ALA A 235 -14.19 -13.39 2.59
C ALA A 235 -14.21 -14.67 1.74
N PHE A 236 -15.41 -15.19 1.43
CA PHE A 236 -15.57 -16.28 0.47
C PHE A 236 -14.96 -15.91 -0.89
N GLN A 237 -15.29 -14.73 -1.42
CA GLN A 237 -14.76 -14.26 -2.71
C GLN A 237 -13.23 -14.14 -2.67
N ALA A 238 -12.68 -13.49 -1.64
CA ALA A 238 -11.23 -13.33 -1.49
C ALA A 238 -10.51 -14.68 -1.41
N TYR A 239 -11.07 -15.63 -0.65
CA TYR A 239 -10.50 -16.96 -0.50
C TYR A 239 -10.50 -17.73 -1.82
N SER A 240 -11.62 -17.71 -2.54
CA SER A 240 -11.77 -18.40 -3.83
C SER A 240 -10.77 -17.93 -4.90
N MET A 241 -10.35 -16.66 -4.83
CA MET A 241 -9.34 -16.12 -5.74
C MET A 241 -7.91 -16.56 -5.38
N LEU A 242 -7.63 -16.76 -4.08
CA LEU A 242 -6.32 -17.19 -3.62
C LEU A 242 -6.10 -18.70 -3.75
N TYR A 243 -7.15 -19.49 -3.50
CA TYR A 243 -7.12 -20.94 -3.43
C TYR A 243 -8.27 -21.55 -4.25
N PRO A 244 -8.23 -21.43 -5.59
CA PRO A 244 -9.29 -21.95 -6.46
C PRO A 244 -9.42 -23.48 -6.41
N GLU A 245 -8.41 -24.18 -5.87
CA GLU A 245 -8.39 -25.63 -5.71
C GLU A 245 -9.18 -26.16 -4.49
N ASP A 246 -9.50 -25.29 -3.53
CA ASP A 246 -10.20 -25.70 -2.31
C ASP A 246 -11.72 -25.73 -2.53
N GLU A 247 -12.41 -26.69 -1.89
CA GLU A 247 -13.86 -26.73 -1.91
C GLU A 247 -14.46 -25.71 -0.95
N LEU A 248 -15.33 -24.84 -1.46
CA LEU A 248 -15.94 -23.75 -0.71
C LEU A 248 -17.47 -23.79 -0.84
N GLU A 249 -18.17 -23.40 0.22
CA GLU A 249 -19.62 -23.27 0.22
C GLU A 249 -20.09 -22.10 1.08
N THR A 250 -21.22 -21.49 0.71
CA THR A 250 -21.88 -20.48 1.55
C THR A 250 -22.94 -21.12 2.43
N LEU A 251 -22.85 -20.90 3.74
CA LEU A 251 -23.88 -21.24 4.71
C LEU A 251 -24.83 -20.07 4.90
N TYR A 252 -26.09 -20.29 4.53
CA TYR A 252 -27.17 -19.35 4.76
C TYR A 252 -27.73 -19.47 6.18
N ALA A 253 -26.87 -19.20 7.17
CA ALA A 253 -27.22 -19.09 8.58
C ALA A 253 -27.42 -17.61 8.95
N TRP A 254 -28.54 -17.25 9.58
CA TRP A 254 -28.84 -15.89 10.03
C TRP A 254 -29.49 -15.95 11.40
N SER A 255 -28.93 -15.28 12.39
CA SER A 255 -29.38 -15.35 13.79
C SER A 255 -30.91 -15.39 13.96
N GLN A 256 -31.39 -16.50 14.53
CA GLN A 256 -32.76 -16.72 15.00
C GLN A 256 -33.85 -16.67 13.91
N THR A 257 -33.59 -17.28 12.76
CA THR A 257 -34.61 -17.44 11.71
C THR A 257 -34.99 -18.91 11.51
N ARG A 258 -36.20 -19.18 10.98
CA ARG A 258 -36.66 -20.55 10.62
C ARG A 258 -35.67 -21.29 9.70
N ARG A 259 -34.84 -20.58 8.95
CA ARG A 259 -33.78 -21.13 8.08
C ARG A 259 -32.62 -21.76 8.87
N ASP A 260 -32.43 -21.40 10.14
CA ASP A 260 -31.36 -21.97 10.97
C ASP A 260 -31.63 -23.45 11.32
N GLY A 261 -32.90 -23.82 11.52
CA GLY A 261 -33.27 -25.23 11.75
C GLY A 261 -33.13 -26.11 10.49
N GLU A 262 -33.40 -25.54 9.31
CA GLU A 262 -33.19 -26.23 8.03
C GLU A 262 -31.68 -26.39 7.71
N LEU A 263 -30.86 -25.42 8.10
CA LEU A 263 -29.40 -25.49 8.02
C LEU A 263 -28.82 -26.58 8.94
N GLU A 264 -29.31 -26.66 10.19
CA GLU A 264 -28.90 -27.70 11.13
C GLU A 264 -29.17 -29.10 10.55
N GLN A 265 -30.36 -29.29 9.97
CA GLN A 265 -30.73 -30.53 9.30
C GLN A 265 -29.90 -30.80 8.04
N TYR A 266 -29.63 -29.75 7.24
CA TYR A 266 -28.75 -29.83 6.06
C TYR A 266 -27.34 -30.31 6.43
N MET A 267 -26.76 -29.75 7.49
CA MET A 267 -25.41 -30.11 7.94
C MET A 267 -25.37 -31.48 8.62
N LYS A 268 -26.38 -31.84 9.43
CA LYS A 268 -26.50 -33.18 10.03
C LYS A 268 -26.66 -34.29 8.99
N ASN A 269 -27.35 -34.01 7.89
CA ASN A 269 -27.60 -34.98 6.83
C ASN A 269 -26.41 -35.16 5.88
N ARG A 270 -25.41 -34.27 5.92
CA ARG A 270 -24.18 -34.46 5.14
C ARG A 270 -23.28 -35.52 5.78
N LYS A 271 -22.86 -36.48 4.95
CA LYS A 271 -21.90 -37.54 5.30
C LYS A 271 -20.43 -37.08 5.19
N GLU A 272 -20.17 -35.78 5.06
CA GLU A 272 -18.83 -35.26 4.81
C GLU A 272 -17.87 -35.46 6.00
N LYS A 273 -16.57 -35.47 5.69
CA LYS A 273 -15.44 -35.45 6.63
C LYS A 273 -15.37 -34.09 7.35
N LYS A 274 -14.42 -33.96 8.28
CA LYS A 274 -14.11 -32.71 9.00
C LYS A 274 -14.13 -31.48 8.06
N GLY A 275 -14.77 -30.40 8.49
CA GLY A 275 -14.88 -29.14 7.76
C GLY A 275 -14.63 -27.93 8.65
N ILE A 276 -14.46 -26.75 8.06
CA ILE A 276 -14.26 -25.50 8.80
C ILE A 276 -15.35 -24.51 8.42
N ILE A 277 -15.93 -23.84 9.42
CA ILE A 277 -16.80 -22.68 9.22
C ILE A 277 -15.96 -21.43 9.47
N GLY A 278 -15.69 -20.67 8.41
CA GLY A 278 -15.03 -19.38 8.47
C GLY A 278 -16.04 -18.24 8.61
N ASP A 279 -16.00 -17.55 9.74
CA ASP A 279 -16.82 -16.38 10.01
C ASP A 279 -15.97 -15.10 10.12
N PHE A 280 -16.18 -14.16 9.21
CA PHE A 280 -15.45 -12.89 9.18
C PHE A 280 -16.08 -11.87 10.14
N SER A 281 -16.08 -12.19 11.43
CA SER A 281 -16.58 -11.31 12.49
C SER A 281 -15.80 -11.49 13.81
N LEU A 282 -15.99 -10.55 14.75
CA LEU A 282 -15.57 -10.70 16.14
C LEU A 282 -16.70 -11.18 17.06
N ASP A 283 -17.82 -11.67 16.54
CA ASP A 283 -18.98 -12.06 17.35
C ASP A 283 -18.77 -13.45 17.98
N GLN A 284 -18.63 -13.50 19.31
CA GLN A 284 -18.47 -14.76 20.05
C GLN A 284 -19.79 -15.44 20.36
N ASP A 285 -20.85 -14.67 20.59
CA ASP A 285 -22.16 -15.25 20.88
C ASP A 285 -22.64 -16.00 19.63
N TRP A 286 -22.42 -15.40 18.46
CA TRP A 286 -22.67 -16.05 17.18
C TRP A 286 -21.79 -17.28 16.93
N LYS A 287 -20.49 -17.20 17.24
CA LYS A 287 -19.59 -18.35 17.14
C LYS A 287 -20.07 -19.50 18.03
N SER A 288 -20.34 -19.24 19.31
CA SER A 288 -20.82 -20.25 20.26
C SER A 288 -22.17 -20.83 19.84
N TYR A 289 -23.04 -20.01 19.26
CA TYR A 289 -24.28 -20.50 18.66
C TYR A 289 -23.99 -21.49 17.53
N LEU A 290 -23.16 -21.14 16.55
CA LEU A 290 -22.81 -22.05 15.44
C LEU A 290 -22.17 -23.35 15.96
N GLU A 291 -21.26 -23.28 16.92
CA GLU A 291 -20.64 -24.46 17.54
C GLU A 291 -21.67 -25.39 18.18
N SER A 292 -22.68 -24.82 18.86
CA SER A 292 -23.76 -25.58 19.48
C SER A 292 -24.64 -26.35 18.47
N GLN A 293 -24.78 -25.83 17.26
CA GLN A 293 -25.64 -26.43 16.21
C GLN A 293 -24.90 -27.47 15.37
N MET A 294 -23.59 -27.29 15.19
CA MET A 294 -22.81 -28.00 14.16
C MET A 294 -22.07 -29.25 14.67
N GLY A 295 -21.91 -29.39 16.00
CA GLY A 295 -21.27 -30.54 16.63
C GLY A 295 -19.76 -30.66 16.34
N GLU A 296 -19.12 -31.74 16.80
CA GLU A 296 -17.65 -31.90 16.82
C GLU A 296 -16.98 -32.05 15.44
N ARG A 297 -17.75 -32.23 14.36
CA ARG A 297 -17.20 -32.46 13.01
C ARG A 297 -16.82 -31.18 12.28
N LEU A 298 -17.32 -30.03 12.74
CA LEU A 298 -17.12 -28.75 12.10
C LEU A 298 -16.45 -27.80 13.10
N LEU A 299 -15.28 -27.29 12.73
CA LEU A 299 -14.59 -26.28 13.51
C LEU A 299 -15.08 -24.90 13.10
N VAL A 300 -15.64 -24.13 14.02
CA VAL A 300 -15.98 -22.73 13.77
C VAL A 300 -14.78 -21.85 14.13
N VAL A 301 -14.34 -21.03 13.18
CA VAL A 301 -13.25 -20.08 13.36
C VAL A 301 -13.66 -18.68 12.94
N ASN A 302 -13.29 -17.68 13.73
CA ASN A 302 -13.61 -16.27 13.46
C ASN A 302 -12.39 -15.35 13.64
N LEU A 303 -12.60 -14.02 13.54
CA LEU A 303 -11.52 -13.05 13.70
C LEU A 303 -10.98 -13.01 15.13
N GLN A 304 -11.73 -13.42 16.14
CA GLN A 304 -11.16 -13.51 17.49
C GLN A 304 -10.08 -14.59 17.57
N ASP A 305 -10.26 -15.72 16.88
CA ASP A 305 -9.25 -16.78 16.82
C ASP A 305 -7.98 -16.33 16.09
N LEU A 306 -8.12 -15.48 15.07
CA LEU A 306 -7.00 -14.85 14.39
C LEU A 306 -6.27 -13.87 15.32
N PHE A 307 -7.01 -12.96 15.96
CA PHE A 307 -6.41 -11.86 16.72
C PHE A 307 -5.89 -12.27 18.10
N GLN A 308 -6.46 -13.31 18.70
CA GLN A 308 -6.25 -13.70 20.10
C GLN A 308 -6.81 -12.64 21.08
N PRO A 309 -7.22 -13.04 22.31
CA PRO A 309 -7.94 -12.16 23.23
C PRO A 309 -7.20 -10.84 23.56
N GLU A 310 -5.88 -10.88 23.66
CA GLU A 310 -5.03 -9.72 23.96
C GLU A 310 -5.11 -8.62 22.90
N ASN A 311 -5.15 -8.98 21.61
CA ASN A 311 -5.25 -8.01 20.53
C ASN A 311 -6.69 -7.60 20.26
N VAL A 312 -7.66 -8.51 20.47
CA VAL A 312 -9.10 -8.16 20.44
C VAL A 312 -9.39 -7.09 21.50
N LYS A 313 -8.90 -7.23 22.73
CA LYS A 313 -9.03 -6.18 23.76
C LYS A 313 -8.47 -4.83 23.34
N LYS A 314 -7.41 -4.83 22.52
CA LYS A 314 -6.68 -3.62 22.13
C LYS A 314 -7.25 -2.95 20.87
N TYR A 315 -7.75 -3.75 19.93
CA TYR A 315 -8.12 -3.31 18.57
C TYR A 315 -9.54 -3.71 18.16
N GLY A 316 -10.31 -4.42 18.99
CA GLY A 316 -11.64 -4.97 18.65
C GLY A 316 -12.55 -3.93 18.00
N ASN A 317 -12.76 -2.79 18.68
CA ASN A 317 -13.62 -1.72 18.15
C ASN A 317 -13.21 -1.21 16.75
N VAL A 318 -11.91 -1.16 16.43
CA VAL A 318 -11.47 -0.71 15.09
C VAL A 318 -11.54 -1.82 14.06
N ILE A 319 -11.45 -3.08 14.48
CA ILE A 319 -11.67 -4.24 13.61
C ILE A 319 -13.17 -4.35 13.30
N ASP A 320 -14.06 -4.19 14.28
CA ASP A 320 -15.52 -4.19 14.07
C ASP A 320 -15.97 -3.08 13.12
N GLN A 321 -15.37 -1.90 13.24
CA GLN A 321 -15.61 -0.81 12.29
C GLN A 321 -15.19 -1.18 10.87
N ALA A 322 -14.03 -1.80 10.68
CA ALA A 322 -13.62 -2.27 9.37
C ALA A 322 -14.57 -3.37 8.85
N VAL A 323 -14.85 -4.40 9.65
CA VAL A 323 -15.72 -5.52 9.27
C VAL A 323 -17.11 -5.04 8.87
N SER A 324 -17.72 -4.13 9.63
CA SER A 324 -19.04 -3.58 9.29
C SER A 324 -19.04 -2.82 7.97
N MET A 325 -17.97 -2.07 7.65
CA MET A 325 -17.83 -1.39 6.35
C MET A 325 -17.72 -2.37 5.18
N VAL A 326 -17.12 -3.55 5.38
CA VAL A 326 -17.06 -4.63 4.38
C VAL A 326 -18.43 -5.29 4.20
N GLN A 327 -19.18 -5.48 5.29
CA GLN A 327 -20.45 -6.22 5.32
C GLN A 327 -21.66 -5.39 4.86
N GLU A 328 -21.58 -4.06 4.83
CA GLU A 328 -22.65 -3.16 4.34
C GLU A 328 -22.79 -3.16 2.79
N ASN A 329 -22.96 -4.35 2.21
CA ASN A 329 -23.30 -4.59 0.82
C ASN A 329 -24.82 -4.73 0.68
N ASN A 330 -25.50 -3.65 0.34
CA ASN A 330 -26.97 -3.62 0.42
C ASN A 330 -27.69 -4.35 -0.71
N PHE A 331 -27.07 -5.35 -1.33
CA PHE A 331 -27.71 -6.31 -2.24
C PHE A 331 -27.91 -7.66 -1.53
N PHE A 332 -29.13 -8.16 -1.57
CA PHE A 332 -29.50 -9.49 -1.06
C PHE A 332 -30.30 -10.22 -2.13
N VAL A 333 -30.33 -11.54 -2.13
CA VAL A 333 -31.30 -12.27 -2.98
C VAL A 333 -32.66 -12.10 -2.34
N ALA A 334 -33.51 -11.26 -2.94
CA ALA A 334 -34.85 -10.99 -2.43
C ALA A 334 -35.75 -12.20 -2.60
N GLU A 335 -35.65 -12.85 -3.76
CA GLU A 335 -36.40 -14.03 -4.14
C GLU A 335 -35.65 -14.83 -5.20
N TYR A 336 -36.06 -16.08 -5.42
CA TYR A 336 -35.62 -16.87 -6.56
C TYR A 336 -36.76 -16.96 -7.56
N LYS A 337 -36.53 -16.51 -8.80
CA LYS A 337 -37.50 -16.58 -9.90
C LYS A 337 -36.92 -17.43 -11.01
N ASN A 338 -37.59 -18.54 -11.34
CA ASN A 338 -37.14 -19.53 -12.32
C ASN A 338 -35.72 -20.08 -12.03
N GLY A 339 -35.39 -20.30 -10.75
CA GLY A 339 -34.07 -20.81 -10.35
C GLY A 339 -32.92 -19.79 -10.45
N LEU A 340 -33.21 -18.55 -10.86
CA LEU A 340 -32.23 -17.47 -10.89
C LEU A 340 -32.46 -16.54 -9.68
N PRO A 341 -31.37 -16.11 -9.00
CA PRO A 341 -31.48 -15.17 -7.88
C PRO A 341 -31.91 -13.80 -8.39
N VAL A 342 -33.01 -13.28 -7.84
CA VAL A 342 -33.47 -11.90 -8.04
C VAL A 342 -32.89 -11.05 -6.92
N TRP A 343 -32.04 -10.10 -7.28
CA TRP A 343 -31.36 -9.24 -6.32
C TRP A 343 -32.27 -8.10 -5.86
N GLY A 344 -32.48 -7.98 -4.55
CA GLY A 344 -33.11 -6.83 -3.89
C GLY A 344 -32.06 -5.91 -3.27
N GLN A 345 -32.43 -4.63 -3.14
CA GLN A 345 -31.55 -3.60 -2.56
C GLN A 345 -32.23 -2.95 -1.34
N LYS A 346 -31.61 -2.99 -0.16
CA LYS A 346 -32.13 -2.19 0.99
C LYS A 346 -31.89 -0.71 0.69
N LYS A 347 -32.88 0.15 0.98
CA LYS A 347 -32.81 1.63 0.81
C LYS A 347 -31.80 2.28 1.78
N THR A 348 -30.53 1.96 1.65
CA THR A 348 -29.44 2.85 2.06
C THR A 348 -29.04 3.67 0.84
N GLY A 349 -28.70 4.94 1.04
CA GLY A 349 -28.44 5.86 -0.08
C GLY A 349 -27.38 5.32 -1.06
N ILE A 350 -27.63 5.44 -2.36
CA ILE A 350 -26.77 4.97 -3.48
C ILE A 350 -25.28 5.31 -3.26
N ARG A 351 -24.99 6.44 -2.62
CA ARG A 351 -23.62 6.88 -2.28
C ARG A 351 -22.90 5.94 -1.28
N LYS A 352 -23.60 5.43 -0.26
CA LYS A 352 -23.03 4.48 0.71
C LYS A 352 -22.71 3.14 0.04
N LEU A 353 -23.62 2.67 -0.81
CA LEU A 353 -23.45 1.47 -1.61
C LEU A 353 -22.24 1.53 -2.54
N ARG A 354 -22.12 2.62 -3.31
CA ARG A 354 -20.97 2.84 -4.18
C ARG A 354 -19.67 2.85 -3.38
N ASN A 355 -19.67 3.41 -2.18
CA ASN A 355 -18.49 3.40 -1.33
C ASN A 355 -18.11 1.99 -0.85
N GLY A 356 -19.09 1.18 -0.41
CA GLY A 356 -18.85 -0.22 -0.01
C GLY A 356 -18.30 -1.07 -1.16
N GLN A 357 -18.86 -0.94 -2.36
CA GLN A 357 -18.36 -1.63 -3.56
C GLN A 357 -16.93 -1.23 -3.91
N GLU A 358 -16.60 0.06 -3.81
CA GLU A 358 -15.23 0.53 -4.07
C GLU A 358 -14.25 0.03 -3.00
N ILE A 359 -14.64 0.01 -1.73
CA ILE A 359 -13.86 -0.59 -0.65
C ILE A 359 -13.56 -2.06 -0.96
N GLN A 360 -14.59 -2.83 -1.31
CA GLN A 360 -14.39 -4.24 -1.68
C GLN A 360 -13.49 -4.40 -2.90
N ARG A 361 -13.67 -3.57 -3.94
CA ARG A 361 -12.76 -3.57 -5.10
C ARG A 361 -11.30 -3.34 -4.67
N GLY A 362 -11.07 -2.40 -3.76
CA GLY A 362 -9.78 -2.13 -3.17
C GLY A 362 -9.20 -3.35 -2.44
N MET A 363 -10.00 -3.98 -1.59
CA MET A 363 -9.59 -5.18 -0.85
C MET A 363 -9.21 -6.33 -1.77
N MET A 364 -10.04 -6.62 -2.78
CA MET A 364 -9.79 -7.70 -3.74
C MET A 364 -8.55 -7.41 -4.59
N GLY A 365 -8.37 -6.14 -4.98
CA GLY A 365 -7.14 -5.66 -5.63
C GLY A 365 -5.91 -5.91 -4.76
N PHE A 366 -5.97 -5.57 -3.47
CA PHE A 366 -4.88 -5.83 -2.54
C PHE A 366 -4.59 -7.33 -2.43
N VAL A 367 -5.62 -8.15 -2.16
CA VAL A 367 -5.47 -9.60 -1.94
C VAL A 367 -4.73 -10.26 -3.10
N THR A 368 -5.13 -9.96 -4.32
CA THR A 368 -4.56 -10.55 -5.54
C THR A 368 -3.15 -10.05 -5.83
N GLN A 369 -2.95 -8.72 -5.79
CA GLN A 369 -1.66 -8.12 -6.10
C GLN A 369 -0.60 -8.46 -5.04
N PHE A 370 -1.00 -8.50 -3.77
CA PHE A 370 -0.10 -8.83 -2.67
C PHE A 370 0.30 -10.31 -2.70
N ASP A 371 -0.62 -11.21 -3.03
CA ASP A 371 -0.28 -12.63 -3.20
C ASP A 371 0.72 -12.84 -4.34
N ALA A 372 0.48 -12.21 -5.50
CA ALA A 372 1.39 -12.24 -6.63
C ALA A 372 2.77 -11.66 -6.26
N PHE A 373 2.79 -10.54 -5.55
CA PHE A 373 4.02 -9.93 -5.04
C PHE A 373 4.79 -10.90 -4.13
N ARG A 374 4.11 -11.58 -3.19
CA ARG A 374 4.75 -12.55 -2.29
C ARG A 374 5.35 -13.73 -3.04
N LYS A 375 4.63 -14.28 -4.01
CA LYS A 375 5.11 -15.38 -4.88
C LYS A 375 6.34 -14.96 -5.70
N GLN A 376 6.34 -13.75 -6.25
CA GLN A 376 7.48 -13.24 -7.05
C GLN A 376 8.73 -12.94 -6.22
N THR A 377 8.55 -12.50 -4.97
CA THR A 377 9.65 -12.05 -4.11
C THR A 377 10.21 -13.14 -3.20
N GLY A 378 9.61 -14.34 -3.19
CA GLY A 378 9.97 -15.38 -2.23
C GLY A 378 9.69 -14.97 -0.77
N TRP A 379 8.82 -13.97 -0.56
CA TRP A 379 8.45 -13.49 0.77
C TRP A 379 7.41 -14.42 1.40
N GLU A 380 7.78 -15.68 1.57
CA GLU A 380 6.93 -16.76 2.05
C GLU A 380 6.82 -16.79 3.59
N LYS A 381 7.72 -16.10 4.30
CA LYS A 381 7.90 -16.26 5.76
C LYS A 381 6.77 -15.73 6.64
N THR A 382 5.88 -14.87 6.16
CA THR A 382 4.74 -14.37 6.97
C THR A 382 3.52 -15.27 6.78
N VAL A 383 3.55 -16.44 7.42
CA VAL A 383 2.32 -17.04 7.95
C VAL A 383 1.82 -16.06 9.00
N CYS A 384 0.57 -15.57 8.90
CA CYS A 384 -0.01 -14.57 9.81
C CYS A 384 0.27 -14.90 11.28
N GLY A 385 1.38 -14.36 11.77
CA GLY A 385 1.90 -14.61 13.10
C GLY A 385 1.40 -13.53 14.06
N LYS A 386 1.73 -13.69 15.34
CA LYS A 386 1.37 -12.70 16.38
C LYS A 386 1.89 -11.29 16.09
N GLU A 387 2.94 -11.15 15.29
CA GLU A 387 3.49 -9.84 14.92
C GLU A 387 2.69 -9.18 13.78
N ASP A 388 2.26 -9.96 12.79
CA ASP A 388 1.42 -9.49 11.67
C ASP A 388 0.04 -9.02 12.16
N VAL A 389 -0.56 -9.78 13.08
CA VAL A 389 -1.83 -9.42 13.72
C VAL A 389 -1.73 -8.09 14.47
N ARG A 390 -0.63 -7.87 15.21
CA ARG A 390 -0.37 -6.60 15.90
C ARG A 390 -0.11 -5.46 14.92
N PHE A 391 0.51 -5.75 13.78
CA PHE A 391 0.72 -4.79 12.70
C PHE A 391 -0.61 -4.36 12.07
N ILE A 392 -1.46 -5.30 11.66
CA ILE A 392 -2.81 -5.04 11.13
C ILE A 392 -3.62 -4.16 12.09
N GLY A 393 -3.64 -4.50 13.38
CA GLY A 393 -4.35 -3.70 14.39
C GLY A 393 -3.83 -2.26 14.51
N ARG A 394 -2.51 -2.03 14.36
CA ARG A 394 -1.94 -0.67 14.34
C ARG A 394 -2.33 0.10 13.07
N VAL A 395 -2.30 -0.56 11.92
CA VAL A 395 -2.70 0.02 10.62
C VAL A 395 -4.15 0.47 10.67
N LEU A 396 -5.07 -0.41 11.09
CA LEU A 396 -6.49 -0.10 11.25
C LEU A 396 -6.70 1.04 12.27
N LYS A 397 -6.02 1.00 13.42
CA LYS A 397 -6.11 2.08 14.41
C LYS A 397 -5.68 3.44 13.84
N TYR A 398 -4.65 3.47 13.00
CA TYR A 398 -4.26 4.68 12.29
C TYR A 398 -5.32 5.10 11.25
N ALA A 399 -5.90 4.14 10.53
CA ALA A 399 -6.97 4.33 9.53
C ALA A 399 -8.24 4.95 10.11
N PHE A 400 -8.54 4.71 11.39
CA PHE A 400 -9.70 5.29 12.08
C PHE A 400 -9.35 6.50 12.98
N ASN A 401 -8.07 6.83 13.18
CA ASN A 401 -7.66 7.98 13.98
C ASN A 401 -7.28 9.21 13.13
N GLU A 402 -8.26 10.06 12.83
CA GLU A 402 -8.06 11.26 12.01
C GLU A 402 -7.03 12.23 12.59
N GLY A 403 -7.01 12.39 13.92
CA GLY A 403 -6.03 13.25 14.61
C GLY A 403 -4.60 12.76 14.45
N GLN A 404 -4.37 11.46 14.33
CA GLN A 404 -3.05 10.91 14.00
C GLN A 404 -2.69 11.09 12.53
N ARG A 405 -3.66 10.97 11.61
CA ARG A 405 -3.44 11.20 10.18
C ARG A 405 -3.07 12.65 9.87
N LYS A 406 -3.69 13.61 10.56
CA LYS A 406 -3.42 15.05 10.39
C LYS A 406 -2.07 15.51 10.94
N LYS A 407 -1.37 14.68 11.75
CA LYS A 407 -0.05 15.05 12.29
C LYS A 407 0.98 15.10 11.16
N ARG A 408 1.71 16.21 11.06
CA ARG A 408 2.85 16.31 10.15
C ARG A 408 3.94 15.33 10.56
N HIS A 409 4.18 14.33 9.72
CA HIS A 409 5.33 13.44 9.85
C HIS A 409 6.59 14.18 9.40
N MET A 410 7.41 14.56 10.37
CA MET A 410 8.65 15.30 10.13
C MET A 410 9.79 14.32 9.89
N LYS A 411 10.69 14.63 8.93
CA LYS A 411 11.93 13.85 8.78
C LYS A 411 12.72 13.86 10.11
N PRO A 412 13.51 12.81 10.44
CA PRO A 412 14.30 12.79 11.67
C PRO A 412 15.15 14.06 11.87
N ALA A 413 15.79 14.56 10.81
CA ALA A 413 16.54 15.82 10.84
C ALA A 413 15.65 17.04 11.16
N GLN A 414 14.43 17.10 10.61
CA GLN A 414 13.48 18.18 10.87
C GLN A 414 12.90 18.08 12.29
N ALA A 415 12.60 16.87 12.76
CA ALA A 415 12.20 16.62 14.14
C ALA A 415 13.32 16.99 15.13
N LEU A 416 14.58 16.72 14.77
CA LEU A 416 15.75 17.11 15.55
C LEU A 416 15.87 18.64 15.60
N ILE A 417 15.80 19.34 14.47
CA ILE A 417 15.83 20.81 14.38
C ILE A 417 14.68 21.44 15.18
N GLN A 418 13.51 20.82 15.17
CA GLN A 418 12.35 21.31 15.90
C GLN A 418 12.32 20.89 17.38
N SER A 419 13.19 19.95 17.79
CA SER A 419 13.30 19.48 19.16
C SER A 419 13.71 20.62 20.09
N ARG A 420 13.20 20.59 21.33
CA ARG A 420 13.55 21.58 22.36
C ARG A 420 15.05 21.60 22.63
N ALA A 421 15.70 20.43 22.61
CA ALA A 421 17.14 20.29 22.84
C ALA A 421 17.98 20.97 21.74
N ALA A 422 17.66 20.74 20.46
CA ALA A 422 18.38 21.38 19.36
C ALA A 422 18.12 22.89 19.30
N LYS A 423 16.87 23.33 19.54
CA LYS A 423 16.53 24.76 19.66
C LYS A 423 17.30 25.42 20.80
N TRP A 424 17.51 24.72 21.91
CA TRP A 424 18.32 25.20 23.03
C TRP A 424 19.80 25.30 22.64
N GLY A 425 20.38 24.27 22.02
CA GLY A 425 21.77 24.28 21.54
C GLY A 425 22.05 25.41 20.54
N VAL A 426 21.16 25.62 19.56
CA VAL A 426 21.27 26.72 18.59
C VAL A 426 21.17 28.09 19.26
N ARG A 427 20.33 28.24 20.30
CA ARG A 427 20.26 29.49 21.09
C ARG A 427 21.56 29.76 21.84
N GLN A 428 22.22 28.75 22.40
CA GLN A 428 23.50 28.92 23.08
C GLN A 428 24.61 29.31 22.09
N LEU A 429 24.69 28.64 20.94
CA LEU A 429 25.64 28.98 19.88
C LEU A 429 25.45 30.40 19.36
N LYS A 430 24.20 30.86 19.17
CA LYS A 430 23.90 32.25 18.80
C LYS A 430 24.32 33.25 19.88
N LYS A 431 24.18 32.91 21.17
CA LYS A 431 24.66 33.76 22.28
C LYS A 431 26.18 33.88 22.27
N ILE A 432 26.89 32.77 22.06
CA ILE A 432 28.36 32.75 21.98
C ILE A 432 28.84 33.56 20.78
N TYR A 433 28.26 33.31 19.60
CA TYR A 433 28.58 34.05 18.37
C TYR A 433 28.38 35.57 18.51
N ARG A 434 27.27 36.00 19.16
CA ARG A 434 27.02 37.42 19.44
C ARG A 434 28.01 38.04 20.43
N ARG A 435 28.57 37.26 21.35
CA ARG A 435 29.63 37.73 22.27
C ARG A 435 30.96 37.88 21.55
N ILE A 436 31.29 36.95 20.65
CA ILE A 436 32.52 36.99 19.85
C ILE A 436 32.50 38.18 18.89
N ARG A 437 31.36 38.47 18.24
CA ARG A 437 31.21 39.61 17.31
C ARG A 437 31.14 40.99 17.98
N LYS A 438 30.99 41.06 19.31
CA LYS A 438 30.97 42.31 20.09
C LYS A 438 32.33 42.65 20.71
N ARG A 439 33.31 41.76 20.59
CA ARG A 439 34.73 42.07 20.74
C ARG A 439 35.29 42.31 19.35
#